data_AF-A0A094J1E7-F1
#
_entry.id   AF-A0A094J1E7-F1
#
_cell.length_a   1.000
_cell.length_b   1.000
_cell.length_c   1.000
_cell.angle_alpha   90.00
_cell.angle_beta   90.00
_cell.angle_gamma   90.00
#
_symmetry.space_group_name_H-M   'P 1'
#
loop_
_entity.id
_entity.type
_entity.pdbx_description
1 polymer ?
#
loop_
_entity_poly.entity_id
_entity_poly.type
_entity_poly.pdbx_seq_one_letter_code
_entity_poly.pdbx_strand_id
1 'polypeptide(L)'
;MAFETPEQWEAEARVKGRQRSESARTPGSMPVLSARSLVKTYPDCPLSVPMSVLNETPAKANHSQTLKRLAERGGLEPTEILANIECRDWRRMDMAQAIDRLNKLIA
;
A
#
# COMPACT_ATOMS: atom_id res chain seq x y z
N MET A 1 -36.59 -30.37 -34.31
CA MET A 1 -35.57 -29.56 -35.01
C MET A 1 -36.08 -28.13 -35.11
N ALA A 2 -35.47 -27.23 -34.35
CA ALA A 2 -35.51 -25.78 -34.47
C ALA A 2 -34.49 -25.27 -33.42
N PHE A 3 -33.20 -25.31 -33.76
CA PHE A 3 -32.37 -24.13 -34.05
C PHE A 3 -32.41 -23.10 -32.92
N GLU A 4 -31.41 -23.23 -32.05
CA GLU A 4 -31.07 -22.33 -30.95
C GLU A 4 -30.89 -20.90 -31.48
N THR A 5 -31.59 -19.94 -30.87
CA THR A 5 -31.43 -18.52 -31.16
C THR A 5 -30.17 -17.99 -30.46
N PRO A 6 -29.34 -17.19 -31.16
CA PRO A 6 -28.14 -16.58 -30.60
C PRO A 6 -28.49 -15.32 -29.81
N GLU A 7 -29.30 -15.44 -28.75
CA GLU A 7 -29.58 -14.37 -27.79
C GLU A 7 -28.42 -14.22 -26.79
N GLN A 8 -27.35 -13.65 -27.32
CA GLN A 8 -26.74 -12.43 -26.79
C GLN A 8 -26.30 -12.48 -25.32
N TRP A 9 -25.13 -13.09 -25.20
CA TRP A 9 -24.13 -13.12 -24.15
C TRP A 9 -23.67 -11.78 -23.52
N GLU A 10 -24.40 -10.67 -23.65
CA GLU A 10 -23.77 -9.33 -23.53
C GLU A 10 -24.52 -8.29 -22.68
N ALA A 11 -25.20 -8.71 -21.61
CA ALA A 11 -25.72 -7.74 -20.65
C ALA A 11 -25.55 -8.21 -19.20
N GLU A 12 -24.85 -7.37 -18.44
CA GLU A 12 -24.71 -7.41 -16.99
C GLU A 12 -23.69 -8.41 -16.44
N ALA A 13 -22.44 -8.19 -16.85
CA ALA A 13 -21.30 -8.18 -15.93
C ALA A 13 -21.57 -7.22 -14.75
N ARG A 14 -22.51 -7.59 -13.89
CA ARG A 14 -22.76 -6.92 -12.61
C ARG A 14 -21.66 -7.39 -11.69
N VAL A 15 -20.62 -6.58 -11.67
CA VAL A 15 -19.45 -6.60 -10.79
C VAL A 15 -19.90 -6.69 -9.32
N LYS A 16 -20.37 -7.86 -8.89
CA LYS A 16 -20.17 -8.34 -7.53
C LYS A 16 -18.75 -8.88 -7.52
N GLY A 17 -17.81 -7.93 -7.54
CA GLY A 17 -16.43 -8.15 -7.17
C GLY A 17 -16.43 -8.73 -5.77
N ARG A 18 -16.53 -10.05 -5.74
CA ARG A 18 -16.32 -10.98 -4.65
C ARG A 18 -15.34 -10.32 -3.68
N GLN A 19 -15.85 -9.92 -2.51
CA GLN A 19 -15.01 -9.60 -1.38
C GLN A 19 -14.14 -10.83 -1.15
N ARG A 20 -12.94 -10.85 -1.75
CA ARG A 20 -11.85 -11.69 -1.29
C ARG A 20 -11.43 -11.08 0.03
N SER A 21 -12.18 -11.43 1.07
CA SER A 21 -11.65 -11.58 2.41
C SER A 21 -10.64 -12.72 2.38
N GLU A 22 -9.56 -12.52 1.65
CA GLU A 22 -8.41 -13.42 1.64
C GLU A 22 -7.51 -12.87 2.73
N SER A 23 -7.74 -13.38 3.95
CA SER A 23 -6.88 -13.28 5.11
C SER A 23 -5.52 -13.94 4.83
N ALA A 24 -4.83 -13.47 3.79
CA ALA A 24 -3.41 -13.65 3.66
C ALA A 24 -2.81 -12.92 4.85
N ARG A 25 -2.13 -13.67 5.72
CA ARG A 25 -1.39 -13.18 6.89
C ARG A 25 -0.41 -12.09 6.44
N THR A 26 -0.90 -10.86 6.35
CA THR A 26 -0.10 -9.66 6.24
C THR A 26 0.53 -9.46 7.62
N PRO A 27 1.81 -9.10 7.70
CA PRO A 27 2.35 -8.53 8.93
C PRO A 27 1.40 -7.41 9.34
N GLY A 28 0.94 -7.38 10.61
CA GLY A 28 -0.06 -6.40 11.05
C GLY A 28 0.37 -4.94 10.82
N SER A 29 1.67 -4.70 10.60
CA SER A 29 2.25 -3.40 10.30
C SER A 29 3.42 -3.51 9.30
N MET A 30 3.57 -2.51 8.44
CA MET A 30 4.77 -2.26 7.64
C MET A 30 5.81 -1.53 8.49
N PRO A 31 7.05 -2.06 8.61
CA PRO A 31 8.12 -1.34 9.29
C PRO A 31 8.47 -0.05 8.52
N VAL A 32 8.73 1.03 9.26
CA VAL A 32 9.32 2.23 8.68
C VAL A 32 10.83 2.09 8.80
N LEU A 33 11.53 2.11 7.67
CA LEU A 33 12.98 2.15 7.62
C LEU A 33 13.48 3.51 8.11
N SER A 34 13.52 3.66 9.43
CA SER A 34 14.30 4.69 10.08
C SER A 34 15.71 4.15 10.27
N ALA A 35 16.70 4.67 9.53
CA ALA A 35 18.09 4.47 9.92
C ALA A 35 18.25 4.83 11.41
N ARG A 36 19.14 4.18 12.17
CA ARG A 36 19.38 4.55 13.59
C ARG A 36 19.60 6.05 13.77
N SER A 37 20.26 6.68 12.79
CA SER A 37 20.45 8.13 12.75
C SER A 37 19.15 8.92 12.56
N LEU A 38 18.19 8.38 11.80
CA LEU A 38 16.90 9.02 11.51
C LEU A 38 16.01 9.07 12.76
N VAL A 39 15.99 8.00 13.57
CA VAL A 39 15.27 8.01 14.88
C VAL A 39 15.86 9.05 15.84
N LYS A 40 17.19 9.23 15.82
CA LYS A 40 17.86 10.22 16.65
C LYS A 40 17.53 11.65 16.21
N THR A 41 17.42 11.89 14.91
CA THR A 41 17.13 13.21 14.35
C THR A 41 15.63 13.54 14.37
N TYR A 42 14.77 12.53 14.20
CA TYR A 42 13.32 12.67 14.13
C TYR A 42 12.66 11.70 15.12
N PRO A 43 12.56 12.08 16.41
CA PRO A 43 11.96 11.24 17.44
C PRO A 43 10.48 10.95 17.19
N ASP A 44 9.81 11.82 16.44
CA ASP A 44 8.38 11.69 16.11
C ASP A 44 8.13 10.76 14.91
N CYS A 45 9.16 10.13 14.34
CA CYS A 45 8.99 9.18 13.25
C CYS A 45 8.31 7.91 13.76
N PRO A 46 7.18 7.47 13.17
CA PRO A 46 6.58 6.20 13.54
C PRO A 46 7.54 5.06 13.19
N LEU A 47 7.62 4.05 14.07
CA LEU A 47 8.46 2.86 13.84
C LEU A 47 7.81 1.88 12.86
N SER A 48 6.48 1.89 12.78
CA SER A 48 5.70 1.09 11.85
C SER A 48 4.38 1.76 11.53
N VAL A 49 3.79 1.38 10.39
CA VAL A 49 2.47 1.85 9.95
C VAL A 49 1.56 0.65 9.71
N PRO A 50 0.24 0.75 9.97
CA PRO A 50 -0.69 -0.35 9.68
C PRO A 50 -0.67 -0.73 8.20
N MET A 51 -0.62 -2.01 7.86
CA MET A 51 -0.73 -2.40 6.45
C MET A 51 -2.08 -2.04 5.81
N SER A 52 -3.12 -1.83 6.63
CA SER A 52 -4.46 -1.45 6.18
C SER A 52 -4.52 -0.05 5.54
N VAL A 53 -3.57 0.84 5.84
CA VAL A 53 -3.49 2.16 5.21
C VAL A 53 -2.67 2.17 3.92
N LEU A 54 -1.99 1.06 3.61
CA LEU A 54 -1.13 0.93 2.45
C LEU A 54 -1.87 0.29 1.27
N ASN A 55 -1.41 0.61 0.07
CA ASN A 55 -1.99 0.11 -1.17
C ASN A 55 -0.98 -0.74 -1.95
N GLU A 56 -1.40 -1.93 -2.37
CA GLU A 56 -0.57 -2.86 -3.12
C GLU A 56 -0.29 -2.40 -4.56
N THR A 57 -1.17 -1.59 -5.15
CA THR A 57 -1.02 -1.04 -6.50
C THR A 57 0.23 -0.14 -6.61
N PRO A 58 0.38 0.94 -5.81
CA PRO A 58 1.60 1.74 -5.82
C PRO A 58 2.82 0.98 -5.30
N ALA A 59 2.65 -0.04 -4.43
CA ALA A 59 3.77 -0.89 -4.02
C ALA A 59 4.38 -1.64 -5.22
N LYS A 60 3.52 -2.22 -6.07
CA LYS A 60 3.94 -2.89 -7.31
C LYS A 60 4.47 -1.89 -8.34
N ALA A 61 3.84 -0.73 -8.49
CA ALA A 61 4.29 0.28 -9.44
C ALA A 61 5.67 0.87 -9.07
N ASN A 62 5.85 1.27 -7.81
CA ASN A 62 7.05 1.99 -7.37
C ASN A 62 8.21 1.06 -7.00
N HIS A 63 7.91 -0.15 -6.50
CA HIS A 63 8.94 -1.07 -5.99
C HIS A 63 8.97 -2.43 -6.69
N SER A 64 8.08 -2.68 -7.65
CA SER A 64 7.93 -3.99 -8.33
C SER A 64 7.75 -5.17 -7.34
N GLN A 65 7.22 -4.89 -6.14
CA GLN A 65 7.12 -5.83 -5.03
C GLN A 65 5.77 -5.70 -4.32
N THR A 66 5.34 -6.79 -3.67
CA THR A 66 4.14 -6.76 -2.82
C THR A 66 4.46 -6.14 -1.46
N LEU A 67 3.44 -5.58 -0.79
CA LEU A 67 3.58 -5.03 0.57
C LEU A 67 4.18 -6.05 1.54
N LYS A 68 3.78 -7.32 1.41
CA LYS A 68 4.33 -8.42 2.22
C LYS A 68 5.85 -8.56 2.03
N ARG A 69 6.33 -8.58 0.78
CA ARG A 69 7.77 -8.71 0.48
C ARG A 69 8.56 -7.49 0.97
N LEU A 70 7.98 -6.30 0.84
CA LEU A 70 8.60 -5.07 1.34
C LEU A 70 8.77 -5.10 2.86
N ALA A 71 7.74 -5.52 3.60
CA ALA A 71 7.83 -5.68 5.05
C ALA A 71 8.85 -6.76 5.45
N GLU A 72 8.90 -7.90 4.74
CA GLU A 72 9.89 -8.96 4.97
C GLU A 72 11.34 -8.48 4.75
N ARG A 73 11.56 -7.54 3.82
CA ARG A 73 12.90 -6.96 3.54
C ARG A 73 13.33 -5.89 4.56
N GLY A 74 12.45 -5.52 5.49
CA GLY A 74 12.72 -4.50 6.50
C GLY A 74 11.91 -3.22 6.35
N GLY A 75 10.98 -3.16 5.40
CA GLY A 75 10.01 -2.07 5.28
C GLY A 75 10.35 -1.03 4.21
N LEU A 76 9.80 0.17 4.41
CA LEU A 76 9.88 1.31 3.51
C LEU A 76 10.29 2.57 4.27
N GLU A 77 10.99 3.50 3.63
CA GLU A 77 11.30 4.80 4.26
C GLU A 77 10.02 5.67 4.41
N PRO A 78 10.00 6.69 5.29
CA PRO A 78 8.83 7.54 5.48
C PRO A 78 8.30 8.17 4.18
N THR A 79 9.18 8.56 3.26
CA THR A 79 8.80 9.16 1.98
C THR A 79 8.17 8.15 1.01
N GLU A 80 8.64 6.90 1.00
CA GLU A 80 8.06 5.78 0.24
C GLU A 80 6.70 5.38 0.79
N ILE A 81 6.57 5.31 2.12
CA ILE A 81 5.29 5.04 2.79
C ILE A 81 4.28 6.13 2.42
N LEU A 82 4.66 7.40 2.51
CA LEU A 82 3.78 8.50 2.16
C LEU A 82 3.34 8.43 0.69
N ALA A 83 4.27 8.17 -0.23
CA ALA A 83 3.94 7.99 -1.65
C ALA A 83 2.99 6.82 -1.90
N ASN A 84 3.14 5.74 -1.14
CA ASN A 84 2.25 4.57 -1.19
C ASN A 84 0.84 4.91 -0.71
N ILE A 85 0.70 5.58 0.45
CA ILE A 85 -0.58 6.00 1.01
C ILE A 85 -1.28 7.00 0.07
N GLU A 86 -0.54 7.98 -0.44
CA GLU A 86 -1.04 9.01 -1.36
C GLU A 86 -1.27 8.48 -2.80
N CYS A 87 -0.98 7.20 -3.08
CA CYS A 87 -1.09 6.57 -4.39
C CYS A 87 -0.43 7.39 -5.52
N ARG A 88 0.78 7.90 -5.27
CA ARG A 88 1.54 8.70 -6.22
C ARG A 88 2.94 8.13 -6.47
N ASP A 89 3.57 8.64 -7.52
CA ASP A 89 4.98 8.36 -7.76
C ASP A 89 5.84 8.87 -6.59
N TRP A 90 6.85 8.08 -6.26
CA TRP A 90 7.85 8.49 -5.28
C TRP A 90 8.61 9.71 -5.81
N ARG A 91 8.76 10.71 -4.94
CA ARG A 91 9.58 11.89 -5.19
C ARG A 91 10.36 12.21 -3.93
N ARG A 92 11.62 12.60 -4.12
CA ARG A 92 12.47 13.06 -3.03
C ARG A 92 11.84 14.29 -2.39
N MET A 93 11.67 14.24 -1.08
CA MET A 93 11.13 15.34 -0.28
C MET A 93 11.87 15.44 1.05
N ASP A 94 11.65 16.55 1.76
CA ASP A 94 12.19 16.72 3.09
C ASP A 94 11.62 15.67 4.07
N MET A 95 12.51 15.07 4.86
CA MET A 95 12.15 13.96 5.74
C MET A 95 11.25 14.42 6.90
N ALA A 96 11.48 15.62 7.44
CA ALA A 96 10.64 16.17 8.50
C ALA A 96 9.21 16.38 8.00
N GLN A 97 9.05 16.93 6.79
CA GLN A 97 7.75 17.09 6.15
C GLN A 97 7.07 15.76 5.85
N ALA A 98 7.83 14.74 5.42
CA ALA A 98 7.27 13.41 5.17
C ALA A 98 6.73 12.79 6.47
N ILE A 99 7.48 12.91 7.57
CA ILE A 99 7.10 12.38 8.89
C ILE A 99 5.86 13.11 9.43
N ASP A 100 5.82 14.45 9.38
CA ASP A 100 4.65 15.22 9.81
C ASP A 100 3.38 14.80 9.05
N ARG A 101 3.47 14.70 7.71
CA ARG A 101 2.35 14.23 6.89
C ARG A 101 1.96 12.79 7.21
N LEU A 102 2.95 11.91 7.38
CA LEU A 102 2.71 10.52 7.71
C LEU A 102 1.96 10.40 9.04
N ASN A 103 2.40 11.12 10.07
CA ASN A 103 1.74 11.16 11.38
C ASN A 103 0.28 11.62 11.28
N LYS A 104 -0.02 12.62 10.44
CA LYS A 104 -1.40 13.08 10.19
C LYS A 104 -2.30 12.04 9.50
N LEU A 105 -1.72 11.09 8.78
CA LEU A 105 -2.46 10.06 8.04
C LEU A 105 -2.66 8.77 8.84
N ILE A 106 -1.87 8.55 9.90
CA ILE A 106 -1.92 7.35 10.74
C ILE A 106 -2.47 7.58 12.15
N ALA A 107 -2.63 8.85 12.56
CA ALA A 107 -3.25 9.24 13.83
C ALA A 107 -4.78 9.05 13.79
#